data_AF-A0ABD2T326-F1
#
_entry.id   AF-A0ABD2T326-F1
#
_cell.length_a   1.000
_cell.length_b   1.000
_cell.length_c   1.000
_cell.angle_alpha   90.00
_cell.angle_beta   90.00
_cell.angle_gamma   90.00
#
_symmetry.space_group_name_H-M   'P 1'
#
loop_
_entity.id
_entity.type
_entity.pdbx_description
1 polymer ?
#
loop_
_entity_poly.entity_id
_entity_poly.type
_entity_poly.pdbx_seq_one_letter_code
_entity_poly.pdbx_strand_id
1 'polypeptide(L)'
;MKIINLCFSRRTIEEIISTLVRLGDGWSFDESEALDKKDEWISSTIQSLKKASPTSLKISLRSIREGRLQGVGSCLVREYQMACHVLRGEFSKDVLEGYRAIFIDRDRNPKWEPSRLELIRDDDVDRYFSKIDDEDWEDLKLPPRLDLPRYAIAKL
;
A
#
# COMPACT_ATOMS: atom_id res chain seq x y z
N MET A 1 -3.00 15.73 -13.62
CA MET A 1 -3.65 14.89 -12.59
C MET A 1 -4.60 13.82 -13.14
N LYS A 2 -5.21 13.98 -14.34
CA LYS A 2 -6.20 13.01 -14.88
C LYS A 2 -5.67 11.57 -14.96
N ILE A 3 -4.43 11.38 -15.43
CA ILE A 3 -3.80 10.06 -15.58
C ILE A 3 -3.63 9.36 -14.22
N ILE A 4 -3.13 10.07 -13.21
CA ILE A 4 -2.96 9.51 -11.86
C ILE A 4 -4.30 9.03 -11.31
N ASN A 5 -5.34 9.86 -11.41
CA ASN A 5 -6.68 9.50 -10.95
C ASN A 5 -7.24 8.31 -11.74
N LEU A 6 -7.02 8.25 -13.05
CA LEU A 6 -7.45 7.13 -13.88
C LEU A 6 -6.77 5.82 -13.45
N CYS A 7 -5.44 5.82 -13.29
CA CYS A 7 -4.69 4.62 -12.93
C CYS A 7 -4.96 4.18 -11.49
N PHE A 8 -4.87 5.10 -10.53
CA PHE A 8 -4.94 4.81 -9.10
C PHE A 8 -6.36 4.93 -8.53
N SER A 9 -7.41 4.99 -9.36
CA SER A 9 -8.80 4.81 -8.92
C SER A 9 -9.26 3.35 -8.91
N ARG A 10 -8.49 2.46 -9.54
CA ARG A 10 -8.75 1.02 -9.58
C ARG A 10 -8.78 0.40 -8.18
N ARG A 11 -9.43 -0.78 -8.08
CA ARG A 11 -9.69 -1.46 -6.81
C ARG A 11 -8.55 -2.36 -6.39
N THR A 12 -7.80 -2.90 -7.35
CA THR A 12 -6.69 -3.83 -7.09
C THR A 12 -5.38 -3.32 -7.69
N ILE A 13 -4.24 -3.82 -7.18
CA ILE A 13 -2.92 -3.47 -7.70
C ILE A 13 -2.75 -3.98 -9.13
N GLU A 14 -3.28 -5.16 -9.42
CA GLU A 14 -3.29 -5.81 -10.73
C GLU A 14 -3.99 -4.91 -11.77
N GLU A 15 -5.13 -4.33 -11.43
CA GLU A 15 -5.85 -3.38 -12.29
C GLU A 15 -5.09 -2.06 -12.47
N ILE A 16 -4.42 -1.55 -11.42
CA ILE A 16 -3.58 -0.35 -11.49
C ILE A 16 -2.43 -0.57 -12.49
N ILE A 17 -1.69 -1.68 -12.33
CA ILE A 17 -0.58 -2.03 -13.21
C ILE A 17 -1.06 -2.26 -14.64
N SER A 18 -2.17 -3.00 -14.82
CA SER A 18 -2.77 -3.23 -16.14
C SER A 18 -3.16 -1.92 -16.84
N THR A 19 -3.74 -0.97 -16.09
CA THR A 19 -4.10 0.35 -16.64
C THR A 19 -2.84 1.15 -17.04
N LEU A 20 -1.80 1.13 -16.21
CA LEU A 20 -0.53 1.80 -16.51
C LEU A 20 0.14 1.20 -17.76
N VAL A 21 0.21 -0.12 -17.87
CA VAL A 21 0.79 -0.82 -19.03
C VAL A 21 0.05 -0.43 -20.31
N ARG A 22 -1.29 -0.49 -20.32
CA ARG A 22 -2.09 -0.10 -21.49
C ARG A 22 -1.81 1.34 -21.94
N LEU A 23 -1.70 2.28 -20.99
CA LEU A 23 -1.39 3.68 -21.29
C LEU A 23 0.03 3.84 -21.87
N GLY A 24 1.00 3.05 -21.39
CA GLY A 24 2.37 3.03 -21.93
C GLY A 24 2.46 2.41 -23.32
N ASP A 25 1.56 1.46 -23.65
CA ASP A 25 1.45 0.85 -24.98
C ASP A 25 0.71 1.75 -26.00
N GLY A 26 0.50 3.02 -25.69
CA GLY A 26 -0.11 4.01 -26.60
C GLY A 26 -1.63 4.10 -26.53
N TRP A 27 -2.29 3.42 -25.58
CA TRP A 27 -3.72 3.66 -25.34
C TRP A 27 -3.91 5.10 -24.83
N SER A 28 -4.69 5.91 -25.53
CA SER A 28 -5.02 7.26 -25.12
C SER A 28 -6.47 7.37 -24.68
N PHE A 29 -6.69 8.04 -23.55
CA PHE A 29 -8.01 8.43 -23.06
C PHE A 29 -8.40 9.85 -23.54
N ASP A 30 -7.42 10.66 -23.97
CA ASP A 30 -7.57 12.06 -24.37
C ASP A 30 -6.33 12.50 -25.20
N GLU A 31 -6.50 13.12 -26.38
CA GLU A 31 -5.42 13.43 -27.35
C GLU A 31 -4.50 14.61 -26.95
N SER A 32 -4.70 15.22 -25.78
CA SER A 32 -4.24 16.60 -25.48
C SER A 32 -3.02 16.76 -24.54
N GLU A 33 -2.24 15.72 -24.20
CA GLU A 33 -1.07 15.90 -23.32
C GLU A 33 0.25 15.48 -23.97
N ALA A 34 1.32 16.24 -23.67
CA ALA A 34 2.67 16.03 -24.19
C ALA A 34 3.17 14.60 -23.91
N LEU A 35 3.43 13.85 -24.98
CA LEU A 35 3.68 12.40 -24.98
C LEU A 35 4.93 12.01 -24.16
N ASP A 36 6.07 12.67 -24.39
CA ASP A 36 7.36 12.19 -23.87
C ASP A 36 7.47 12.14 -22.34
N LYS A 37 6.96 13.16 -21.62
CA LYS A 37 7.01 13.20 -20.14
C LYS A 37 6.02 12.22 -19.50
N LYS A 38 4.93 11.91 -20.20
CA LYS A 38 3.93 10.95 -19.75
C LYS A 38 4.50 9.54 -19.80
N ASP A 39 5.19 9.19 -20.87
CA ASP A 39 5.70 7.84 -21.10
C ASP A 39 6.85 7.49 -20.12
N GLU A 40 7.70 8.47 -19.80
CA GLU A 40 8.75 8.32 -18.77
C GLU A 40 8.12 8.10 -17.37
N TRP A 41 7.11 8.88 -17.01
CA TRP A 41 6.42 8.74 -15.73
C TRP A 41 5.70 7.38 -15.61
N ILE A 42 5.02 6.93 -16.66
CA ILE A 42 4.34 5.62 -16.68
C ILE A 42 5.38 4.50 -16.50
N SER A 43 6.45 4.52 -17.30
CA SER A 43 7.49 3.49 -17.28
C SER A 43 8.19 3.38 -15.92
N SER A 44 8.58 4.52 -15.34
CA SER A 44 9.20 4.58 -14.01
C SER A 44 8.24 4.14 -12.89
N THR A 45 6.95 4.46 -13.00
CA THR A 45 5.92 4.02 -12.04
C THR A 45 5.74 2.51 -12.08
N ILE A 46 5.62 1.92 -13.28
CA ILE A 46 5.51 0.45 -13.45
C ILE A 46 6.74 -0.23 -12.86
N GLN A 47 7.95 0.27 -13.15
CA GLN A 47 9.19 -0.29 -12.59
C GLN A 47 9.23 -0.21 -11.06
N SER A 48 8.78 0.90 -10.49
CA SER A 48 8.73 1.09 -9.03
C SER A 48 7.77 0.11 -8.38
N LEU A 49 6.57 -0.06 -8.94
CA LEU A 49 5.58 -1.05 -8.46
C LEU A 49 6.12 -2.48 -8.57
N LYS A 50 6.77 -2.84 -9.69
CA LYS A 50 7.34 -4.20 -9.88
C LYS A 50 8.50 -4.52 -8.95
N LYS A 51 9.22 -3.51 -8.45
CA LYS A 51 10.32 -3.69 -7.49
C LYS A 51 9.85 -3.76 -6.04
N ALA A 52 8.65 -3.26 -5.75
CA ALA A 52 8.09 -3.27 -4.40
C ALA A 52 7.60 -4.67 -3.98
N SER A 53 7.49 -4.89 -2.66
CA SER A 53 6.88 -6.10 -2.10
C SER A 53 5.42 -6.21 -2.55
N PRO A 54 5.00 -7.33 -3.20
CA PRO A 54 3.62 -7.55 -3.59
C PRO A 54 2.65 -7.49 -2.41
N THR A 55 3.06 -8.02 -1.25
CA THR A 55 2.32 -7.96 0.01
C THR A 55 2.11 -6.53 0.46
N SER A 56 3.20 -5.75 0.53
CA SER A 56 3.18 -4.34 0.92
C SER A 56 2.26 -3.51 0.02
N LEU A 57 2.25 -3.76 -1.29
CA LEU A 57 1.36 -3.08 -2.22
C LEU A 57 -0.12 -3.33 -1.91
N LYS A 58 -0.51 -4.59 -1.70
CA LYS A 58 -1.91 -4.95 -1.43
C LYS A 58 -2.40 -4.38 -0.09
N ILE A 59 -1.63 -4.53 0.98
CA ILE A 59 -2.02 -4.00 2.31
C ILE A 59 -2.08 -2.47 2.30
N SER A 60 -1.14 -1.79 1.61
CA SER A 60 -1.12 -0.32 1.53
C SER A 60 -2.33 0.21 0.77
N LEU A 61 -2.68 -0.41 -0.36
CA LEU A 61 -3.87 -0.01 -1.12
C LEU A 61 -5.14 -0.15 -0.28
N ARG A 62 -5.31 -1.28 0.41
CA ARG A 62 -6.45 -1.49 1.30
C ARG A 62 -6.50 -0.44 2.41
N SER A 63 -5.38 -0.20 3.10
CA SER A 63 -5.38 0.75 4.21
C SER A 63 -5.72 2.18 3.78
N ILE A 64 -5.21 2.62 2.61
CA ILE A 64 -5.57 3.91 2.02
C ILE A 64 -7.08 4.00 1.73
N ARG A 65 -7.68 2.93 1.19
CA ARG A 65 -9.10 2.91 0.84
C ARG A 65 -10.00 2.92 2.06
N GLU A 66 -9.71 2.08 3.05
CA GLU A 66 -10.49 2.06 4.29
C GLU A 66 -10.30 3.36 5.10
N GLY A 67 -9.07 3.91 5.11
CA GLY A 67 -8.73 5.14 5.81
C GLY A 67 -9.52 6.36 5.32
N ARG A 68 -9.90 6.40 4.03
CA ARG A 68 -10.77 7.47 3.48
C ARG A 68 -12.09 7.60 4.25
N LEU A 69 -12.58 6.51 4.83
CA LEU A 69 -13.86 6.46 5.54
C LEU A 69 -13.67 6.50 7.07
N GLN A 70 -12.50 6.87 7.58
CA GLN A 70 -12.21 6.86 9.01
C GLN A 70 -11.61 8.19 9.49
N GLY A 71 -11.73 8.47 10.79
CA GLY A 71 -11.00 9.56 11.42
C GLY A 71 -9.58 9.13 11.77
N VAL A 72 -8.67 10.09 11.96
CA VAL A 72 -7.23 9.83 12.21
C VAL A 72 -7.01 8.84 13.37
N GLY A 73 -7.78 8.94 14.45
CA GLY A 73 -7.65 8.03 15.59
C GLY A 73 -7.90 6.57 15.23
N SER A 74 -8.99 6.30 14.50
CA SER A 74 -9.31 4.96 14.01
C SER A 74 -8.28 4.44 13.02
N CYS A 75 -7.78 5.31 12.12
CA CYS A 75 -6.68 4.94 11.23
C CYS A 75 -5.44 4.52 12.03
N LEU A 76 -5.01 5.29 13.03
CA LEU A 76 -3.83 4.97 13.82
C LEU A 76 -3.94 3.62 14.55
N VAL A 77 -5.10 3.29 15.11
CA VAL A 77 -5.34 1.99 15.74
C VAL A 77 -5.21 0.84 14.73
N ARG A 78 -5.81 0.98 13.53
CA ARG A 78 -5.70 -0.02 12.46
C ARG A 78 -4.27 -0.14 11.93
N GLU A 79 -3.60 0.97 11.66
CA GLU A 79 -2.21 1.00 11.17
C GLU A 79 -1.26 0.36 12.19
N TYR A 80 -1.51 0.57 13.49
CA TYR A 80 -0.76 -0.10 14.55
C TYR A 80 -0.92 -1.62 14.48
N GLN A 81 -2.16 -2.13 14.46
CA GLN A 81 -2.43 -3.57 14.33
C GLN A 81 -1.77 -4.16 13.07
N MET A 82 -1.96 -3.50 11.92
CA MET A 82 -1.36 -3.91 10.65
C MET A 82 0.17 -3.95 10.71
N ALA A 83 0.80 -2.92 11.26
CA ALA A 83 2.25 -2.87 11.44
C ALA A 83 2.75 -4.00 12.35
N CYS A 84 2.01 -4.34 13.39
CA CYS A 84 2.35 -5.43 14.28
C CYS A 84 2.26 -6.80 13.59
N HIS A 85 1.24 -7.05 12.76
CA HIS A 85 1.19 -8.25 11.90
C HIS A 85 2.37 -8.31 10.92
N VAL A 86 2.70 -7.18 10.30
CA VAL A 86 3.85 -7.05 9.39
C VAL A 86 5.17 -7.38 10.10
N LEU A 87 5.36 -6.90 11.33
CA LEU A 87 6.57 -7.14 12.11
C LEU A 87 6.67 -8.56 12.67
N ARG A 88 5.54 -9.19 13.01
CA ARG A 88 5.50 -10.62 13.39
C ARG A 88 5.89 -11.53 12.21
N GLY A 89 5.58 -11.10 10.99
CA GLY A 89 6.02 -11.76 9.77
C GLY A 89 5.44 -13.17 9.59
N GLU A 90 4.24 -13.42 10.10
CA GLU A 90 3.58 -14.73 10.07
C GLU A 90 3.23 -15.18 8.64
N PHE A 91 2.76 -14.24 7.81
CA PHE A 91 2.46 -14.51 6.40
C PHE A 91 3.66 -14.22 5.48
N SER A 92 4.35 -13.10 5.69
CA SER A 92 5.46 -12.65 4.85
C SER A 92 6.58 -12.07 5.70
N LYS A 93 7.82 -12.35 5.30
CA LYS A 93 9.04 -11.82 5.94
C LYS A 93 9.63 -10.62 5.19
N ASP A 94 8.85 -9.99 4.32
CA ASP A 94 9.30 -8.92 3.42
C ASP A 94 9.94 -7.73 4.16
N VAL A 95 9.54 -7.42 5.40
CA VAL A 95 10.21 -6.34 6.16
C VAL A 95 11.65 -6.69 6.50
N LEU A 96 11.91 -7.93 6.95
CA LEU A 96 13.26 -8.39 7.26
C LEU A 96 14.10 -8.45 5.97
N GLU A 97 13.51 -8.94 4.88
CA GLU A 97 14.19 -8.98 3.59
C GLU A 97 14.49 -7.59 3.03
N GLY A 98 13.57 -6.64 3.19
CA GLY A 98 13.76 -5.25 2.80
C GLY A 98 14.90 -4.61 3.60
N TYR A 99 14.96 -4.86 4.91
CA TYR A 99 16.07 -4.41 5.73
C TYR A 99 17.40 -5.04 5.32
N ARG A 100 17.42 -6.35 5.03
CA ARG A 100 18.61 -7.03 4.52
C ARG A 100 19.10 -6.37 3.22
N ALA A 101 18.22 -6.24 2.23
CA ALA A 101 18.56 -5.72 0.91
C ALA A 101 19.03 -4.26 0.93
N ILE A 102 18.49 -3.43 1.82
CA ILE A 102 18.79 -1.99 1.88
C ILE A 102 19.97 -1.69 2.81
N PHE A 103 20.01 -2.29 4.01
CA PHE A 103 20.91 -1.86 5.07
C PHE A 103 22.05 -2.84 5.34
N ILE A 104 21.78 -4.14 5.30
CA ILE A 104 22.75 -5.18 5.65
C ILE A 104 23.65 -5.48 4.46
N ASP A 105 23.09 -6.08 3.41
CA ASP A 105 23.83 -6.51 2.23
C ASP A 105 23.96 -5.38 1.20
N ARG A 106 23.05 -4.39 1.26
CA ARG A 106 23.02 -3.21 0.38
C ARG A 106 22.99 -3.54 -1.12
N ASP A 107 22.48 -4.72 -1.47
CA ASP A 107 22.35 -5.18 -2.85
C ASP A 107 21.22 -4.50 -3.62
N ARG A 108 20.26 -3.87 -2.90
CA ARG A 108 19.03 -3.28 -3.46
C ARG A 108 18.23 -4.28 -4.33
N ASN A 109 18.35 -5.57 -4.04
CA ASN A 109 17.71 -6.65 -4.77
C ASN A 109 16.96 -7.60 -3.80
N PRO A 110 15.86 -7.10 -3.20
CA PRO A 110 15.08 -7.88 -2.28
C PRO A 110 14.38 -9.07 -2.97
N LYS A 111 14.33 -10.20 -2.28
CA LYS A 111 13.70 -11.44 -2.68
C LYS A 111 12.38 -11.61 -1.94
N TRP A 112 11.36 -10.93 -2.42
CA TRP A 112 10.04 -10.92 -1.78
C TRP A 112 9.39 -12.31 -1.76
N GLU A 113 8.70 -12.59 -0.66
CA GLU A 113 7.93 -13.82 -0.48
C GLU A 113 6.57 -13.48 0.18
N PRO A 114 5.44 -13.63 -0.53
CA PRO A 114 5.32 -14.09 -1.92
C PRO A 114 5.86 -13.12 -2.99
N SER A 115 6.44 -13.67 -4.06
CA SER A 115 7.15 -12.89 -5.09
C SER A 115 6.25 -12.26 -6.17
N ARG A 116 4.96 -12.62 -6.21
CA ARG A 116 4.00 -12.14 -7.21
C ARG A 116 2.63 -11.88 -6.60
N LEU A 117 1.89 -10.95 -7.19
CA LEU A 117 0.58 -10.49 -6.68
C LEU A 117 -0.45 -11.62 -6.67
N GLU A 118 -0.41 -12.52 -7.65
CA GLU A 118 -1.40 -13.59 -7.83
C GLU A 118 -1.27 -14.72 -6.78
N LEU A 119 -0.17 -14.75 -6.02
CA LEU A 119 0.01 -15.67 -4.90
C LEU A 119 -0.65 -15.21 -3.62
N ILE A 120 -1.11 -13.96 -3.56
CA ILE A 120 -1.67 -13.35 -2.36
C ILE A 120 -3.17 -13.26 -2.53
N ARG A 121 -3.91 -14.01 -1.72
CA ARG A 121 -5.37 -14.04 -1.70
C ARG A 121 -5.90 -12.93 -0.80
N ASP A 122 -7.19 -12.62 -0.95
CA ASP A 122 -7.84 -11.62 -0.10
C ASP A 122 -7.81 -12.04 1.37
N ASP A 123 -8.01 -13.33 1.67
CA ASP A 123 -7.90 -13.89 3.02
C ASP A 123 -6.50 -13.69 3.64
N ASP A 124 -5.44 -13.67 2.82
CA ASP A 124 -4.08 -13.41 3.30
C ASP A 124 -3.91 -11.93 3.66
N VAL A 125 -4.52 -11.04 2.88
CA VAL A 125 -4.56 -9.60 3.19
C VAL A 125 -5.42 -9.35 4.44
N ASP A 126 -6.54 -10.05 4.60
CA ASP A 126 -7.43 -9.93 5.76
C ASP A 126 -6.73 -10.18 7.09
N ARG A 127 -5.76 -11.11 7.12
CA ARG A 127 -4.97 -11.39 8.34
C ARG A 127 -4.29 -10.13 8.89
N TYR A 128 -3.75 -9.27 8.02
CA TYR A 128 -3.11 -8.02 8.44
C TYR A 128 -4.05 -7.00 9.07
N PHE A 129 -5.36 -7.15 8.88
CA PHE A 129 -6.39 -6.28 9.45
C PHE A 129 -7.23 -6.98 10.52
N SER A 130 -6.90 -8.24 10.83
CA SER A 130 -7.55 -9.01 11.87
C SER A 130 -7.01 -8.64 13.25
N LYS A 131 -7.79 -8.94 14.29
CA LYS A 131 -7.29 -8.86 15.66
C LYS A 131 -6.15 -9.86 15.85
N ILE A 132 -5.17 -9.48 16.65
CA ILE A 132 -4.08 -10.37 17.03
C ILE A 132 -4.63 -11.35 18.07
N ASP A 133 -4.43 -12.64 17.81
CA ASP A 133 -4.85 -13.74 18.68
C ASP A 133 -3.76 -14.03 19.72
N ASP A 134 -3.66 -13.13 20.70
CA ASP A 134 -2.71 -13.20 21.81
C ASP A 134 -3.43 -12.64 23.05
N GLU A 135 -3.49 -13.43 24.11
CA GLU A 135 -4.23 -13.10 25.33
C GLU A 135 -3.69 -11.85 26.02
N ASP A 136 -2.39 -11.58 25.88
CA ASP A 136 -1.71 -10.42 26.45
C ASP A 136 -1.71 -9.21 25.50
N TRP A 137 -2.39 -9.31 24.34
CA TRP A 137 -2.41 -8.24 23.36
C TRP A 137 -3.29 -7.05 23.80
N GLU A 138 -2.69 -5.87 23.87
CA GLU A 138 -3.40 -4.61 24.01
C GLU A 138 -3.32 -3.78 22.72
N ASP A 139 -4.49 -3.39 22.20
CA ASP A 139 -4.55 -2.42 21.11
C ASP A 139 -4.06 -1.03 21.54
N LEU A 140 -3.62 -0.24 20.55
CA LEU A 140 -3.17 1.13 20.76
C LEU A 140 -4.24 1.98 21.45
N LYS A 141 -3.98 2.34 22.71
CA LYS A 141 -4.80 3.29 23.48
C LYS A 141 -4.31 4.70 23.22
N LEU A 142 -5.04 5.45 22.39
CA LEU A 142 -4.74 6.86 22.17
C LEU A 142 -5.11 7.69 23.41
N PRO A 143 -4.29 8.67 23.81
CA PRO A 143 -4.65 9.56 24.92
C PRO A 143 -5.94 10.33 24.58
N PRO A 144 -6.79 10.61 25.59
CA PRO A 144 -7.98 11.42 25.39
C PRO A 144 -7.56 12.78 24.87
N ARG A 145 -8.14 13.17 23.73
CA ARG A 145 -7.84 14.44 23.10
C ARG A 145 -8.69 15.53 23.76
N LEU A 146 -8.17 16.14 24.82
CA LEU A 146 -8.72 17.36 25.40
C LEU A 146 -8.37 18.53 24.45
N ASP A 147 -9.38 19.28 24.03
CA ASP A 147 -9.26 20.51 23.21
C ASP A 147 -8.69 20.38 21.79
N LEU A 148 -9.23 19.46 20.97
CA LEU A 148 -9.00 19.56 19.53
C LEU A 148 -10.00 20.52 18.87
N PRO A 149 -9.53 21.48 18.05
CA PRO A 149 -10.40 22.29 17.21
C PRO A 149 -11.14 21.40 16.20
N ARG A 150 -12.37 21.78 15.83
CA ARG A 150 -13.31 20.96 15.04
C ARG A 150 -12.71 20.36 13.74
N TYR A 151 -11.73 21.02 13.12
CA TYR A 151 -11.06 20.53 11.91
C TYR A 151 -10.16 19.30 12.15
N ALA A 152 -9.71 19.07 13.38
CA ALA A 152 -8.92 17.89 13.76
C ALA A 152 -9.80 16.67 14.09
N ILE A 153 -11.12 16.88 14.14
CA ILE A 153 -12.16 15.85 14.33
C ILE A 153 -12.86 15.56 12.99
N ALA A 154 -12.95 16.55 12.11
CA ALA A 154 -13.58 16.41 10.81
C ALA A 154 -12.75 15.47 9.90
N LYS A 155 -13.43 14.47 9.34
CA LYS A 155 -13.05 13.97 8.00
C LYS A 155 -13.09 15.18 7.07
N LEU A 156 -12.03 15.37 6.29
CA LEU A 156 -12.01 16.31 5.17
C LEU A 156 -13.35 16.32 4.42
#